data_AF-A0A4Q4TXT7-F1
#
_entry.id   AF-A0A4Q4TXT7-F1
#
_cell.length_a   1.000
_cell.length_b   1.000
_cell.length_c   1.000
_cell.angle_alpha   90.00
_cell.angle_beta   90.00
_cell.angle_gamma   90.00
#
_symmetry.space_group_name_H-M   'P 1'
#
loop_
_entity.id
_entity.type
_entity.pdbx_description
1 polymer ?
#
loop_
_entity_poly.entity_id
_entity_poly.type
_entity_poly.pdbx_seq_one_letter_code
_entity_poly.pdbx_strand_id
1 'polypeptide(L)'
;MLLTRPIGRDHLHTLGSRPSTNAAQILQDSIRQPTIYEIALQELRQLEPEPLCHRVAARLLVNNCELLEGKDDATVLTDSGRQIRDFVDSYAASLAICDLERGSFIIPRECAKFREPVLSQLPTGNAAHLHVTSAEIDACLSGLGSSDSAWNTWVSYRHKALRFCDAARADNDKAQHIVLFQRLAEIMKQMTDSVEQELEIRTQQFDKRAGEWADRIGDLSPTINRLGERLRDIETMLSGGFAGALEKSTDAVNGGIKNAVSLQRMLETMMRDVMNGQAEAASAHEHSLQVMSRRAESEMETAMAVVAAAVTSSAALQNQIVSTLIMRFCKTIWSMAYNDWSTSRRVS
;
A
#
# COMPACT_ATOMS: atom_id res chain seq x y z
N MET A 1 -12.54 13.63 -108.86
CA MET A 1 -12.20 15.05 -108.62
C MET A 1 -10.74 15.08 -108.22
N LEU A 2 -9.80 15.15 -109.17
CA LEU A 2 -9.15 16.38 -109.69
C LEU A 2 -8.52 17.22 -108.57
N LEU A 3 -7.19 17.14 -108.41
CA LEU A 3 -6.18 18.22 -108.62
C LEU A 3 -6.11 19.22 -107.43
N THR A 4 -4.99 19.63 -106.82
CA THR A 4 -3.65 20.00 -107.31
C THR A 4 -2.75 20.38 -106.10
N ARG A 5 -1.42 20.18 -106.22
CA ARG A 5 -0.31 20.84 -105.44
C ARG A 5 -0.27 22.38 -105.71
N PRO A 6 0.68 23.25 -105.24
CA PRO A 6 1.92 23.07 -104.43
C PRO A 6 2.32 24.21 -103.41
N ILE A 7 3.46 23.99 -102.72
CA ILE A 7 4.56 24.94 -102.28
C ILE A 7 4.28 26.02 -101.21
N GLY A 8 5.12 26.00 -100.16
CA GLY A 8 5.42 27.12 -99.27
C GLY A 8 6.55 26.82 -98.26
N ARG A 9 7.78 27.24 -98.59
CA ARG A 9 8.91 27.62 -97.69
C ARG A 9 8.44 28.62 -96.61
N ASP A 10 9.00 28.85 -95.43
CA ASP A 10 10.24 28.57 -94.70
C ASP A 10 9.90 28.69 -93.19
N HIS A 11 10.58 27.97 -92.30
CA HIS A 11 11.17 28.60 -91.11
C HIS A 11 12.14 27.66 -90.37
N LEU A 12 13.38 28.11 -90.38
CA LEU A 12 14.52 27.74 -89.54
C LEU A 12 14.15 27.73 -88.05
N HIS A 13 14.44 26.65 -87.31
CA HIS A 13 14.82 26.73 -85.89
C HIS A 13 15.68 25.51 -85.48
N THR A 14 16.99 25.78 -85.41
CA THR A 14 17.92 25.33 -84.36
C THR A 14 17.87 23.86 -83.93
N LEU A 15 18.79 23.07 -84.52
CA LEU A 15 19.37 21.88 -83.92
C LEU A 15 20.00 22.26 -82.56
N GLY A 16 19.28 21.94 -81.48
CA GLY A 16 19.83 21.96 -80.12
C GLY A 16 20.87 20.86 -79.99
N SER A 17 22.10 21.27 -79.78
CA SER A 17 23.26 20.43 -79.46
C SER A 17 22.95 19.47 -78.33
N ARG A 18 23.10 18.17 -78.59
CA ARG A 18 23.28 17.15 -77.53
C ARG A 18 24.47 17.55 -76.67
N PRO A 19 24.37 17.62 -75.33
CA PRO A 19 25.58 17.65 -74.52
C PRO A 19 26.19 16.24 -74.61
N SER A 20 27.29 16.16 -75.35
CA SER A 20 28.24 15.06 -75.26
C SER A 20 28.77 15.02 -73.83
N THR A 21 28.16 14.22 -72.96
CA THR A 21 28.68 13.94 -71.63
C THR A 21 30.02 13.24 -71.83
N ASN A 22 31.11 13.99 -71.69
CA ASN A 22 32.45 13.47 -71.89
C ASN A 22 32.68 12.34 -70.89
N ALA A 23 33.11 11.16 -71.35
CA ALA A 23 33.50 10.06 -70.47
C ALA A 23 34.56 10.51 -69.43
N ALA A 24 35.37 11.52 -69.79
CA ALA A 24 36.31 12.18 -68.89
C ALA A 24 35.65 12.94 -67.73
N GLN A 25 34.46 13.53 -67.91
CA GLN A 25 33.68 14.15 -66.83
C GLN A 25 33.05 13.12 -65.90
N ILE A 26 32.58 11.99 -66.43
CA ILE A 26 32.06 10.87 -65.62
C ILE A 26 33.20 10.22 -64.82
N LEU A 27 34.39 10.09 -65.41
CA LEU A 27 35.61 9.66 -64.70
C LEU A 27 36.07 10.69 -63.66
N GLN A 28 35.97 11.99 -63.93
CA GLN A 28 36.31 13.03 -62.96
C GLN A 28 35.31 13.16 -61.80
N ASP A 29 34.02 12.95 -62.05
CA ASP A 29 33.00 12.92 -60.98
C ASP A 29 33.12 11.66 -60.13
N SER A 30 33.45 10.51 -60.71
CA SER A 30 33.76 9.29 -59.95
C SER A 30 35.07 9.39 -59.15
N ILE A 31 36.01 10.23 -59.58
CA ILE A 31 37.23 10.59 -58.80
C ILE A 31 36.91 11.58 -57.67
N ARG A 32 35.78 12.32 -57.74
CA ARG A 32 35.37 13.31 -56.74
C ARG A 32 34.33 12.80 -55.74
N GLN A 33 33.72 11.65 -55.98
CA GLN A 33 32.84 11.05 -54.98
C GLN A 33 33.68 10.47 -53.86
N PRO A 34 33.39 10.85 -52.59
CA PRO A 34 34.10 10.27 -51.47
C PRO A 34 33.86 8.77 -51.49
N THR A 35 34.96 8.03 -51.41
CA THR A 35 34.92 6.57 -51.29
C THR A 35 34.10 6.17 -50.06
N ILE A 36 33.54 4.95 -50.04
CA ILE A 36 32.83 4.42 -48.85
C ILE A 36 33.69 4.57 -47.59
N TYR A 37 35.01 4.43 -47.74
CA TYR A 37 36.00 4.63 -46.68
C TYR A 37 36.08 6.09 -46.20
N GLU A 38 36.12 7.08 -47.10
CA GLU A 38 36.13 8.50 -46.72
C GLU A 38 34.83 8.91 -46.01
N ILE A 39 33.70 8.36 -46.43
CA ILE A 39 32.41 8.57 -45.75
C ILE A 39 32.45 7.98 -44.34
N ALA A 40 32.93 6.74 -44.18
CA ALA A 40 33.06 6.09 -42.88
C ALA A 40 34.00 6.86 -41.95
N LEU A 41 35.15 7.33 -42.45
CA LEU A 41 36.06 8.19 -41.69
C LEU A 41 35.40 9.49 -41.22
N GLN A 42 34.65 10.14 -42.09
CA GLN A 42 33.95 11.37 -41.74
C GLN A 42 32.90 11.12 -40.66
N GLU A 43 32.16 10.02 -40.74
CA GLU A 43 31.15 9.64 -39.77
C GLU A 43 31.77 9.18 -38.42
N LEU A 44 32.92 8.48 -38.44
CA LEU A 44 33.66 8.14 -37.22
C LEU A 44 34.19 9.39 -36.50
N ARG A 45 34.69 10.37 -37.26
CA ARG A 45 35.09 11.68 -36.69
C ARG A 45 33.95 12.45 -36.05
N GLN A 46 32.73 12.29 -36.56
CA GLN A 46 31.57 12.91 -35.95
C GLN A 46 31.24 12.31 -34.58
N LEU A 47 31.72 11.09 -34.28
CA LEU A 47 31.52 10.46 -32.96
C LEU A 47 32.57 10.90 -31.94
N GLU A 48 33.71 11.46 -32.36
CA GLU A 48 34.76 11.96 -31.47
C GLU A 48 34.27 13.06 -30.49
N PRO A 49 33.51 14.09 -30.93
CA PRO A 49 32.94 15.10 -30.03
C PRO A 49 31.64 14.67 -29.34
N GLU A 50 31.10 13.48 -29.62
CA GLU A 50 29.86 13.02 -29.01
C GLU A 50 30.07 12.60 -27.52
N PRO A 51 28.99 12.53 -26.72
CA PRO A 51 29.07 12.09 -25.34
C PRO A 51 29.67 10.69 -25.17
N LEU A 52 30.13 10.39 -23.95
CA LEU A 52 30.79 9.12 -23.59
C LEU A 52 30.08 7.87 -24.13
N CYS A 53 28.74 7.82 -24.08
CA CYS A 53 27.97 6.68 -24.58
C CYS A 53 28.28 6.37 -26.04
N HIS A 54 28.22 7.37 -26.92
CA HIS A 54 28.49 7.21 -28.35
C HIS A 54 29.93 6.79 -28.60
N ARG A 55 30.89 7.40 -27.89
CA ARG A 55 32.31 7.06 -28.03
C ARG A 55 32.60 5.63 -27.58
N VAL A 56 32.03 5.18 -26.46
CA VAL A 56 32.18 3.81 -25.95
C VAL A 56 31.58 2.80 -26.93
N ALA A 57 30.35 3.04 -27.41
CA ALA A 57 29.68 2.16 -28.36
C ALA A 57 30.46 2.08 -29.70
N ALA A 58 30.95 3.22 -30.19
CA ALA A 58 31.74 3.29 -31.42
C ALA A 58 33.10 2.58 -31.28
N ARG A 59 33.79 2.78 -30.15
CA ARG A 59 35.05 2.09 -29.83
C ARG A 59 34.86 0.58 -29.84
N LEU A 60 33.84 0.09 -29.14
CA LEU A 60 33.55 -1.34 -29.08
C LEU A 60 33.20 -1.91 -30.47
N LEU A 61 32.43 -1.18 -31.27
CA LEU A 61 32.12 -1.58 -32.64
C LEU A 61 33.39 -1.71 -33.48
N VAL A 62 34.20 -0.65 -33.59
CA VAL A 62 35.37 -0.65 -34.49
C VAL A 62 36.42 -1.67 -34.05
N ASN A 63 36.67 -1.80 -32.74
CA ASN A 63 37.64 -2.77 -32.22
C ASN A 63 37.23 -4.23 -32.40
N ASN A 64 35.93 -4.52 -32.60
CA ASN A 64 35.43 -5.89 -32.71
C ASN A 64 34.92 -6.22 -34.13
N CYS A 65 35.20 -5.38 -35.13
CA CYS A 65 34.83 -5.64 -36.52
C CYS A 65 35.54 -6.89 -37.11
N GLU A 66 36.50 -7.50 -36.40
CA GLU A 66 37.16 -8.77 -36.76
C GLU A 66 36.17 -9.95 -36.93
N LEU A 67 35.02 -9.94 -36.25
CA LEU A 67 33.93 -10.92 -36.50
C LEU A 67 33.44 -10.90 -37.97
N LEU A 68 33.78 -9.85 -38.69
CA LEU A 68 33.42 -9.62 -40.07
C LEU A 68 34.59 -9.91 -41.03
N GLU A 69 35.78 -10.28 -40.54
CA GLU A 69 36.93 -10.68 -41.35
C GLU A 69 36.88 -12.16 -41.73
N GLY A 70 36.98 -12.44 -43.03
CA GLY A 70 37.23 -13.79 -43.53
C GLY A 70 36.03 -14.58 -44.10
N LYS A 71 34.95 -13.95 -44.57
CA LYS A 71 33.93 -14.68 -45.35
C LYS A 71 33.60 -14.04 -46.69
N ASP A 72 34.10 -14.70 -47.74
CA ASP A 72 33.70 -14.56 -49.14
C ASP A 72 32.17 -14.64 -49.26
N ASP A 73 31.58 -13.78 -50.10
CA ASP A 73 30.12 -13.58 -50.29
C ASP A 73 29.37 -14.89 -50.63
N ALA A 74 30.09 -15.97 -50.94
CA ALA A 74 29.57 -17.28 -51.33
C ALA A 74 29.57 -18.37 -50.23
N THR A 75 30.14 -18.16 -49.03
CA THR A 75 30.26 -19.23 -47.99
C THR A 75 29.53 -18.96 -46.67
N VAL A 76 28.60 -18.00 -46.65
CA VAL A 76 27.77 -17.67 -45.48
C VAL A 76 26.52 -18.55 -45.43
N LEU A 77 26.70 -19.85 -45.19
CA LEU A 77 25.57 -20.71 -44.78
C LEU A 77 25.28 -20.49 -43.29
N THR A 78 24.19 -19.76 -43.06
CA THR A 78 23.29 -19.70 -41.90
C THR A 78 23.81 -19.18 -40.55
N ASP A 79 24.99 -19.56 -40.04
CA ASP A 79 25.41 -19.18 -38.67
C ASP A 79 26.30 -17.93 -38.62
N SER A 80 27.31 -17.80 -39.49
CA SER A 80 28.14 -16.59 -39.50
C SER A 80 27.39 -15.36 -40.00
N GLY A 81 26.41 -15.54 -40.90
CA GLY A 81 25.58 -14.43 -41.36
C GLY A 81 24.67 -13.88 -40.26
N ARG A 82 24.24 -14.76 -39.33
CA ARG A 82 23.51 -14.33 -38.14
C ARG A 82 24.43 -13.64 -37.13
N GLN A 83 25.60 -14.17 -36.86
CA GLN A 83 26.57 -13.52 -35.95
C GLN A 83 26.97 -12.12 -36.42
N ILE A 84 27.23 -11.95 -37.73
CA ILE A 84 27.52 -10.66 -38.34
C ILE A 84 26.36 -9.67 -38.17
N ARG A 85 25.13 -10.14 -38.40
CA ARG A 85 23.93 -9.33 -38.24
C ARG A 85 23.74 -8.92 -36.79
N ASP A 86 23.82 -9.86 -35.87
CA ASP A 86 23.65 -9.65 -34.43
C ASP A 86 24.71 -8.68 -33.89
N PHE A 87 25.95 -8.79 -34.38
CA PHE A 87 27.02 -7.86 -34.07
C PHE A 87 26.68 -6.42 -34.49
N VAL A 88 26.34 -6.22 -35.76
CA VAL A 88 25.95 -4.90 -36.28
C VAL A 88 24.74 -4.35 -35.53
N ASP A 89 23.74 -5.21 -35.28
CA ASP A 89 22.50 -4.82 -34.60
C ASP A 89 22.71 -4.41 -33.16
N SER A 90 23.57 -5.10 -32.44
CA SER A 90 23.89 -4.78 -31.04
C SER A 90 24.53 -3.39 -30.90
N TYR A 91 25.52 -3.09 -31.74
CA TYR A 91 26.20 -1.80 -31.67
C TYR A 91 25.38 -0.67 -32.28
N ALA A 92 24.57 -0.94 -33.31
CA ALA A 92 23.58 0.02 -33.81
C ALA A 92 22.52 0.34 -32.75
N ALA A 93 22.03 -0.67 -32.03
CA ALA A 93 21.10 -0.46 -30.91
C ALA A 93 21.75 0.38 -29.81
N SER A 94 23.00 0.08 -29.46
CA SER A 94 23.76 0.86 -28.47
C SER A 94 23.87 2.33 -28.86
N LEU A 95 24.26 2.65 -30.10
CA LEU A 95 24.35 4.03 -30.59
C LEU A 95 22.97 4.73 -30.62
N ALA A 96 21.92 4.03 -31.03
CA ALA A 96 20.56 4.57 -31.01
C ALA A 96 20.09 4.87 -29.58
N ILE A 97 20.40 3.99 -28.64
CA ILE A 97 20.08 4.18 -27.23
C ILE A 97 20.85 5.36 -26.65
N CYS A 98 22.10 5.60 -27.05
CA CYS A 98 22.83 6.81 -26.64
C CYS A 98 22.11 8.10 -27.04
N ASP A 99 21.49 8.15 -28.23
CA ASP A 99 20.66 9.28 -28.64
C ASP A 99 19.36 9.38 -27.84
N LEU A 100 18.73 8.24 -27.52
CA LEU A 100 17.55 8.21 -26.65
C LEU A 100 17.86 8.70 -25.23
N GLU A 101 19.00 8.29 -24.67
CA GLU A 101 19.49 8.75 -23.37
C GLU A 101 19.73 10.26 -23.37
N ARG A 102 20.41 10.77 -24.41
CA ARG A 102 20.65 12.20 -24.58
C ARG A 102 19.35 13.00 -24.68
N GLY A 103 18.36 12.47 -25.40
CA GLY A 103 17.05 13.09 -25.55
C GLY A 103 16.10 12.87 -24.37
N SER A 104 16.52 12.16 -23.31
CA SER A 104 15.67 11.78 -22.17
C SER A 104 14.39 11.03 -22.59
N PHE A 105 14.48 10.25 -23.66
CA PHE A 105 13.39 9.38 -24.12
C PHE A 105 13.30 8.12 -23.26
N ILE A 106 12.13 7.50 -23.25
CA ILE A 106 11.92 6.21 -22.56
C ILE A 106 12.64 5.11 -23.34
N ILE A 107 13.57 4.44 -22.66
CA ILE A 107 14.30 3.29 -23.20
C ILE A 107 13.59 2.01 -22.76
N PRO A 108 13.26 1.09 -23.69
CA PRO A 108 12.68 -0.21 -23.36
C PRO A 108 13.54 -0.97 -22.34
N ARG A 109 12.90 -1.73 -21.43
CA ARG A 109 13.63 -2.46 -20.39
C ARG A 109 14.52 -3.56 -20.97
N GLU A 110 14.07 -4.13 -22.08
CA GLU A 110 14.77 -5.12 -22.90
C GLU A 110 16.10 -4.58 -23.42
N CYS A 111 16.23 -3.26 -23.57
CA CYS A 111 17.43 -2.59 -24.05
C CYS A 111 18.44 -2.23 -22.95
N ALA A 112 18.24 -2.68 -21.70
CA ALA A 112 19.10 -2.29 -20.57
C ALA A 112 20.58 -2.66 -20.76
N LYS A 113 20.90 -3.76 -21.45
CA LYS A 113 22.28 -4.22 -21.72
C LYS A 113 23.04 -3.41 -22.77
N PHE A 114 22.35 -2.53 -23.48
CA PHE A 114 22.91 -1.72 -24.56
C PHE A 114 23.15 -0.26 -24.12
N ARG A 115 22.99 0.03 -22.82
CA ARG A 115 23.18 1.36 -22.24
C ARG A 115 24.62 1.58 -21.81
N GLU A 116 25.05 2.84 -21.78
CA GLU A 116 26.43 3.25 -21.44
C GLU A 116 27.00 2.53 -20.20
N PRO A 117 26.29 2.42 -19.06
CA PRO A 117 26.87 1.85 -17.84
C PRO A 117 27.28 0.38 -17.99
N VAL A 118 26.63 -0.36 -18.88
CA VAL A 118 26.99 -1.76 -19.18
C VAL A 118 28.14 -1.78 -20.18
N LEU A 119 28.08 -0.94 -21.20
CA LEU A 119 29.09 -0.89 -22.27
C LEU A 119 30.47 -0.45 -21.76
N SER A 120 30.53 0.50 -20.82
CA SER A 120 31.80 1.00 -20.28
C SER A 120 32.55 -0.02 -19.41
N GLN A 121 31.87 -1.09 -18.98
CA GLN A 121 32.47 -2.19 -18.22
C GLN A 121 32.96 -3.32 -19.13
N LEU A 122 32.66 -3.29 -20.43
CA LEU A 122 33.06 -4.35 -21.34
C LEU A 122 34.56 -4.26 -21.63
N PRO A 123 35.28 -5.40 -21.57
CA PRO A 123 36.70 -5.43 -21.87
C PRO A 123 36.92 -5.15 -23.36
N THR A 124 37.87 -4.27 -23.65
CA THR A 124 38.49 -4.17 -24.99
C THR A 124 39.57 -5.23 -25.11
N GLY A 125 39.15 -6.49 -25.32
CA GLY A 125 40.05 -7.62 -25.51
C GLY A 125 40.21 -8.01 -26.98
N ASN A 126 41.28 -8.76 -27.28
CA ASN A 126 41.64 -9.26 -28.63
C ASN A 126 40.71 -10.38 -29.16
N ALA A 127 39.55 -10.60 -28.55
CA ALA A 127 38.61 -11.63 -28.97
C ALA A 127 37.26 -10.97 -29.19
N ALA A 128 36.87 -10.85 -30.45
CA ALA A 128 35.60 -10.28 -30.84
C ALA A 128 34.44 -11.14 -30.31
N HIS A 129 33.85 -10.69 -29.20
CA HIS A 129 32.72 -11.36 -28.55
C HIS A 129 31.58 -10.38 -28.32
N LEU A 130 30.37 -10.86 -28.58
CA LEU A 130 29.15 -10.11 -28.34
C LEU A 130 28.72 -10.30 -26.88
N HIS A 131 28.54 -9.21 -26.14
CA HIS A 131 28.12 -9.26 -24.73
C HIS A 131 26.64 -9.62 -24.53
N VAL A 132 25.90 -9.76 -25.62
CA VAL A 132 24.46 -10.05 -25.68
C VAL A 132 24.19 -11.25 -26.58
N THR A 133 23.10 -11.95 -26.30
CA THR A 133 22.60 -13.04 -27.14
C THR A 133 21.68 -12.51 -28.24
N SER A 134 21.48 -13.28 -29.32
CA SER A 134 20.55 -12.94 -30.40
C SER A 134 19.13 -12.65 -29.89
N ALA A 135 18.66 -13.41 -28.90
CA ALA A 135 17.33 -13.23 -28.31
C ALA A 135 17.19 -11.89 -27.57
N GLU A 136 18.27 -11.42 -26.93
CA GLU A 136 18.28 -10.13 -26.24
C GLU A 136 18.33 -8.95 -27.23
N ILE A 137 19.02 -9.14 -28.35
CA ILE A 137 18.98 -8.19 -29.47
C ILE A 137 17.57 -8.10 -30.02
N ASP A 138 16.97 -9.23 -30.41
CA ASP A 138 15.61 -9.27 -30.96
C ASP A 138 14.57 -8.63 -30.01
N ALA A 139 14.71 -8.86 -28.70
CA ALA A 139 13.85 -8.25 -27.68
C ALA A 139 14.04 -6.72 -27.62
N CYS A 140 15.28 -6.22 -27.61
CA CYS A 140 15.54 -4.79 -27.64
C CYS A 140 15.04 -4.13 -28.93
N LEU A 141 15.28 -4.75 -30.09
CA LEU A 141 14.81 -4.25 -31.39
C LEU A 141 13.28 -4.20 -31.45
N SER A 142 12.60 -5.20 -30.88
CA SER A 142 11.13 -5.18 -30.75
C SER A 142 10.65 -4.02 -29.88
N GLY A 143 11.37 -3.73 -28.79
CA GLY A 143 11.11 -2.57 -27.94
C GLY A 143 11.31 -1.24 -28.67
N LEU A 144 12.42 -1.07 -29.39
CA LEU A 144 12.69 0.12 -30.20
C LEU A 144 11.65 0.31 -31.31
N GLY A 145 11.18 -0.80 -31.89
CA GLY A 145 10.11 -0.82 -32.90
C GLY A 145 8.75 -0.31 -32.40
N SER A 146 8.57 -0.12 -31.09
CA SER A 146 7.36 0.50 -30.53
C SER A 146 7.30 2.02 -30.74
N SER A 147 8.40 2.64 -31.20
CA SER A 147 8.49 4.08 -31.49
C SER A 147 9.15 4.31 -32.85
N ASP A 148 8.42 4.93 -33.78
CA ASP A 148 8.95 5.23 -35.13
C ASP A 148 10.24 6.05 -35.10
N SER A 149 10.35 7.01 -34.18
CA SER A 149 11.58 7.80 -34.00
C SER A 149 12.75 6.97 -33.52
N ALA A 150 12.53 6.05 -32.56
CA ALA A 150 13.59 5.19 -32.05
C ALA A 150 14.03 4.16 -33.10
N TRP A 151 13.07 3.57 -33.81
CA TRP A 151 13.32 2.65 -34.91
C TRP A 151 14.13 3.29 -36.03
N ASN A 152 13.75 4.49 -36.49
CA ASN A 152 14.47 5.20 -37.54
C ASN A 152 15.91 5.58 -37.13
N THR A 153 16.11 5.96 -35.86
CA THR A 153 17.46 6.21 -35.32
C THR A 153 18.30 4.94 -35.37
N TRP A 154 17.76 3.78 -34.96
CA TRP A 154 18.45 2.50 -35.06
C TRP A 154 18.78 2.11 -36.51
N VAL A 155 17.84 2.25 -37.45
CA VAL A 155 18.08 1.97 -38.88
C VAL A 155 19.24 2.83 -39.42
N SER A 156 19.28 4.11 -39.05
CA SER A 156 20.37 5.02 -39.41
C SER A 156 21.73 4.52 -38.88
N TYR A 157 21.80 4.14 -37.60
CA TYR A 157 23.02 3.62 -37.01
C TYR A 157 23.42 2.24 -37.55
N ARG A 158 22.47 1.38 -37.94
CA ARG A 158 22.77 0.09 -38.58
C ARG A 158 23.55 0.27 -39.88
N HIS A 159 23.16 1.23 -40.72
CA HIS A 159 23.91 1.54 -41.95
C HIS A 159 25.27 2.19 -41.68
N LYS A 160 25.41 3.00 -40.61
CA LYS A 160 26.71 3.54 -40.19
C LYS A 160 27.63 2.43 -39.68
N ALA A 161 27.11 1.53 -38.85
CA ALA A 161 27.88 0.46 -38.25
C ALA A 161 28.46 -0.50 -39.29
N LEU A 162 27.67 -0.87 -40.31
CA LEU A 162 28.16 -1.62 -41.47
C LEU A 162 29.32 -0.91 -42.15
N ARG A 163 29.17 0.39 -42.45
CA ARG A 163 30.22 1.18 -43.11
C ARG A 163 31.48 1.31 -42.26
N PHE A 164 31.35 1.45 -40.94
CA PHE A 164 32.50 1.48 -40.03
C PHE A 164 33.30 0.20 -40.08
N CYS A 165 32.62 -0.95 -40.07
CA CYS A 165 33.32 -2.21 -40.17
C CYS A 165 33.85 -2.53 -41.55
N ASP A 166 33.18 -2.10 -42.62
CA ASP A 166 33.72 -2.21 -43.97
C ASP A 166 34.99 -1.38 -44.12
N ALA A 167 35.05 -0.19 -43.52
CA ALA A 167 36.24 0.64 -43.49
C ALA A 167 37.35 0.02 -42.63
N ALA A 168 37.02 -0.49 -41.45
CA ALA A 168 37.97 -1.18 -40.57
C ALA A 168 38.53 -2.47 -41.21
N ARG A 169 37.74 -3.19 -42.01
CA ARG A 169 38.22 -4.38 -42.75
C ARG A 169 39.11 -4.00 -43.93
N ALA A 170 38.72 -2.98 -44.69
CA ALA A 170 39.54 -2.46 -45.79
C ALA A 170 40.93 -1.99 -45.30
N ASP A 171 41.04 -1.63 -44.02
CA ASP A 171 42.27 -1.34 -43.28
C ASP A 171 43.24 -2.54 -43.27
N ASN A 172 42.73 -3.75 -43.02
CA ASN A 172 43.52 -4.97 -42.86
C ASN A 172 43.84 -5.67 -44.21
N ASP A 173 42.93 -5.60 -45.19
CA ASP A 173 43.05 -6.41 -46.42
C ASP A 173 43.95 -5.80 -47.52
N LYS A 174 44.21 -4.48 -47.54
CA LYS A 174 44.88 -3.83 -48.70
C LYS A 174 45.89 -2.76 -48.30
N ALA A 175 47.17 -3.11 -48.20
CA ALA A 175 48.31 -2.19 -47.98
C ALA A 175 48.49 -0.99 -48.96
N GLN A 176 47.54 -0.71 -49.88
CA GLN A 176 47.60 0.39 -50.85
C GLN A 176 47.11 1.76 -50.32
N HIS A 177 46.53 1.83 -49.12
CA HIS A 177 45.99 3.08 -48.55
C HIS A 177 46.59 3.49 -47.19
N ILE A 178 47.92 3.32 -47.01
CA ILE A 178 48.68 3.60 -45.76
C ILE A 178 48.34 4.95 -45.10
N VAL A 179 48.17 6.03 -45.89
CA VAL A 179 47.86 7.37 -45.34
C VAL A 179 46.46 7.43 -44.75
N LEU A 180 45.50 6.75 -45.38
CA LEU A 180 44.14 6.64 -44.88
C LEU A 180 44.10 5.76 -43.63
N PHE A 181 44.91 4.70 -43.58
CA PHE A 181 45.08 3.81 -42.42
C PHE A 181 45.63 4.53 -41.20
N GLN A 182 46.67 5.35 -41.37
CA GLN A 182 47.19 6.20 -40.31
C GLN A 182 46.11 7.14 -39.76
N ARG A 183 45.20 7.60 -40.62
CA ARG A 183 44.12 8.51 -40.23
C ARG A 183 43.03 7.80 -39.45
N LEU A 184 42.63 6.58 -39.82
CA LEU A 184 41.67 5.79 -39.07
C LEU A 184 42.22 5.41 -37.70
N ALA A 185 43.45 4.88 -37.67
CA ALA A 185 44.13 4.49 -36.44
C ALA A 185 44.29 5.69 -35.48
N GLU A 186 44.62 6.88 -36.00
CA GLU A 186 44.71 8.09 -35.18
C GLU A 186 43.34 8.48 -34.58
N ILE A 187 42.26 8.44 -35.36
CA ILE A 187 40.91 8.75 -34.83
C ILE A 187 40.50 7.72 -33.78
N MET A 188 40.76 6.44 -34.02
CA MET A 188 40.44 5.37 -33.08
C MET A 188 41.25 5.47 -31.80
N LYS A 189 42.54 5.81 -31.92
CA LYS A 189 43.39 6.10 -30.77
C LYS A 189 42.86 7.28 -29.97
N GLN A 190 42.56 8.41 -30.62
CA GLN A 190 42.02 9.60 -29.95
C GLN A 190 40.70 9.30 -29.23
N MET A 191 39.80 8.54 -29.86
CA MET A 191 38.54 8.13 -29.26
C MET A 191 38.76 7.18 -28.08
N THR A 192 39.69 6.24 -28.19
CA THR A 192 40.05 5.29 -27.13
C THR A 192 40.66 6.01 -25.93
N ASP A 193 41.68 6.84 -26.15
CA ASP A 193 42.36 7.63 -25.11
C ASP A 193 41.35 8.54 -24.38
N SER A 194 40.46 9.19 -25.13
CA SER A 194 39.40 10.04 -24.59
C SER A 194 38.38 9.27 -23.74
N VAL A 195 37.99 8.06 -24.17
CA VAL A 195 37.09 7.18 -23.38
C VAL A 195 37.77 6.70 -22.10
N GLU A 196 39.03 6.26 -22.18
CA GLU A 196 39.79 5.79 -21.02
C GLU A 196 39.98 6.89 -19.98
N GLN A 197 40.37 8.09 -20.42
CA GLN A 197 40.52 9.24 -19.54
C GLN A 197 39.22 9.61 -18.82
N GLU A 198 38.09 9.66 -19.55
CA GLU A 198 36.81 10.02 -18.94
C GLU A 198 36.31 8.95 -17.96
N LEU A 199 36.54 7.67 -18.25
CA LEU A 199 36.20 6.57 -17.37
C LEU A 199 37.07 6.56 -16.10
N GLU A 200 38.37 6.85 -16.23
CA GLU A 200 39.29 6.98 -15.10
C GLU A 200 38.84 8.11 -14.17
N ILE A 201 38.49 9.28 -14.72
CA ILE A 201 37.98 10.42 -13.94
C ILE A 201 36.69 10.04 -13.21
N ARG A 202 35.74 9.37 -13.87
CA ARG A 202 34.49 8.92 -13.22
C ARG A 202 34.76 7.94 -12.08
N THR A 203 35.70 7.01 -12.28
CA THR A 203 36.10 6.02 -11.27
C THR A 203 36.70 6.72 -10.05
N GLN A 204 37.67 7.63 -10.27
CA GLN A 204 38.28 8.40 -9.18
C GLN A 204 37.25 9.25 -8.41
N GLN A 205 36.30 9.87 -9.11
CA GLN A 205 35.22 10.63 -8.48
C GLN A 205 34.26 9.75 -7.68
N PHE A 206 34.03 8.52 -8.13
CA PHE A 206 33.22 7.54 -7.41
C PHE A 206 33.94 7.07 -6.15
N ASP A 207 35.22 6.67 -6.26
CA ASP A 207 36.04 6.24 -5.14
C ASP A 207 36.14 7.31 -4.07
N LYS A 208 36.34 8.58 -4.47
CA LYS A 208 36.34 9.71 -3.55
C LYS A 208 35.01 9.84 -2.81
N ARG A 209 33.88 9.79 -3.52
CA ARG A 209 32.54 9.88 -2.91
C ARG A 209 32.23 8.68 -2.02
N ALA A 210 32.67 7.49 -2.40
CA ALA A 210 32.52 6.28 -1.61
C ALA A 210 33.32 6.37 -0.30
N GLY A 211 34.56 6.89 -0.36
CA GLY A 211 35.37 7.18 0.82
C GLY A 211 34.71 8.20 1.75
N GLU A 212 34.28 9.35 1.21
CA GLU A 212 33.57 10.38 1.99
C GLU A 212 32.28 9.84 2.65
N TRP A 213 31.57 8.93 1.97
CA TRP A 213 30.38 8.30 2.52
C TRP A 213 30.70 7.27 3.61
N ALA A 214 31.74 6.47 3.41
CA ALA A 214 32.23 5.51 4.40
C ALA A 214 32.67 6.25 5.68
N ASP A 215 33.36 7.38 5.56
CA ASP A 215 33.76 8.21 6.70
C ASP A 215 32.55 8.77 7.46
N ARG A 216 31.52 9.25 6.74
CA ARG A 216 30.27 9.74 7.35
C ARG A 216 29.49 8.64 8.06
N ILE A 217 29.48 7.42 7.54
CA ILE A 217 28.87 6.27 8.21
C ILE A 217 29.68 5.86 9.44
N GLY A 218 31.01 5.90 9.35
CA GLY A 218 31.91 5.70 10.48
C GLY A 218 31.58 6.63 11.64
N ASP A 219 31.31 7.90 11.36
CA ASP A 219 30.92 8.92 12.35
C ASP A 219 29.53 8.69 12.97
N LEU A 220 28.63 7.97 12.27
CA LEU A 220 27.30 7.66 12.78
C LEU A 220 27.27 6.45 13.74
N SER A 221 28.27 5.57 13.65
CA SER A 221 28.45 4.39 14.51
C SER A 221 28.35 4.69 16.02
N PRO A 222 29.07 5.69 16.59
CA PRO A 222 28.98 6.00 18.02
C PRO A 222 27.58 6.48 18.43
N THR A 223 26.85 7.16 17.55
CA THR A 223 25.48 7.63 17.84
C THR A 223 24.49 6.47 17.92
N ILE A 224 24.63 5.47 17.05
CA ILE A 224 23.80 4.25 17.06
C ILE A 224 24.09 3.42 18.31
N ASN A 225 25.36 3.25 18.67
CA ASN A 225 25.75 2.53 19.89
C ASN A 225 25.18 3.20 21.14
N ARG A 226 25.27 4.53 21.24
CA ARG A 226 24.69 5.30 22.34
C ARG A 226 23.17 5.17 22.42
N LEU A 227 22.49 5.09 21.28
CA LEU A 227 21.05 4.89 21.24
C LEU A 227 20.67 3.47 21.72
N GLY A 228 21.45 2.45 21.32
CA GLY A 228 21.30 1.08 21.77
C GLY A 228 21.48 0.92 23.29
N GLU A 229 22.49 1.56 23.86
CA GLU A 229 22.70 1.58 25.31
C GLU A 229 21.50 2.21 26.06
N ARG A 230 21.02 3.37 25.59
CA ARG A 230 19.85 4.04 26.19
C ARG A 230 18.57 3.21 26.11
N LEU A 231 18.36 2.49 25.00
CA LEU A 231 17.20 1.61 24.85
C LEU A 231 17.27 0.43 25.82
N ARG A 232 18.46 -0.13 26.02
CA ARG A 232 18.70 -1.21 26.98
C ARG A 232 18.46 -0.76 28.42
N ASP A 233 18.87 0.47 28.76
CA ASP A 233 18.58 1.07 30.07
C ASP A 233 17.06 1.24 30.30
N ILE A 234 16.33 1.73 29.29
CA ILE A 234 14.86 1.87 29.36
C ILE A 234 14.19 0.51 29.54
N GLU A 235 14.63 -0.53 28.82
CA GLU A 235 14.14 -1.89 28.95
C GLU A 235 14.30 -2.41 30.39
N THR A 236 15.49 -2.25 30.98
CA THR A 236 15.75 -2.68 32.37
C THR A 236 14.89 -1.94 33.39
N MET A 237 14.65 -0.63 33.20
CA MET A 237 13.77 0.15 34.07
C MET A 237 12.31 -0.31 33.97
N LEU A 238 11.82 -0.60 32.76
CA LEU A 238 10.45 -1.07 32.56
C LEU A 238 10.22 -2.47 33.13
N SER A 239 11.15 -3.40 32.90
CA SER A 239 11.05 -4.76 33.46
C SER A 239 11.15 -4.77 34.98
N GLY A 240 12.04 -3.97 35.57
CA GLY A 240 12.18 -3.84 37.02
C GLY A 240 10.96 -3.18 37.68
N GLY A 241 10.41 -2.13 37.07
CA GLY A 241 9.22 -1.44 37.58
C GLY A 241 7.95 -2.28 37.48
N PHE A 242 7.79 -3.06 36.40
CA PHE A 242 6.62 -3.90 36.18
C PHE A 242 6.56 -5.08 37.16
N ALA A 243 7.69 -5.74 37.43
CA ALA A 243 7.76 -6.83 38.41
C ALA A 243 7.38 -6.36 39.83
N GLY A 244 7.92 -5.22 40.28
CA GLY A 244 7.61 -4.66 41.59
C GLY A 244 6.18 -4.13 41.73
N ALA A 245 5.56 -3.68 40.63
CA ALA A 245 4.16 -3.26 40.62
C ALA A 245 3.18 -4.46 40.67
N LEU A 246 3.51 -5.54 39.98
CA LEU A 246 2.73 -6.79 39.99
C LEU A 246 2.72 -7.44 41.38
N GLU A 247 3.87 -7.53 42.03
CA GLU A 247 4.00 -8.11 43.38
C GLU A 247 3.13 -7.35 44.40
N LYS A 248 3.21 -6.01 44.41
CA LYS A 248 2.39 -5.16 45.28
C LYS A 248 0.89 -5.27 44.99
N SER A 249 0.51 -5.45 43.73
CA SER A 249 -0.89 -5.63 43.32
C SER A 249 -1.46 -6.97 43.79
N THR A 250 -0.69 -8.05 43.65
CA THR A 250 -1.06 -9.39 44.13
C THR A 250 -1.28 -9.40 45.64
N ASP A 251 -0.39 -8.75 46.41
CA ASP A 251 -0.53 -8.66 47.87
C ASP A 251 -1.78 -7.88 48.30
N ALA A 252 -2.06 -6.76 47.63
CA ALA A 252 -3.24 -5.94 47.92
C ALA A 252 -4.56 -6.68 47.63
N VAL A 253 -4.63 -7.41 46.51
CA VAL A 253 -5.81 -8.21 46.13
C VAL A 253 -6.01 -9.36 47.12
N ASN A 254 -4.96 -10.08 47.47
CA ASN A 254 -5.05 -11.22 48.40
C ASN A 254 -5.43 -10.76 49.83
N GLY A 255 -4.93 -9.60 50.26
CA GLY A 255 -5.37 -8.93 51.49
C GLY A 255 -6.85 -8.54 51.46
N GLY A 256 -7.32 -7.97 50.35
CA GLY A 256 -8.73 -7.60 50.15
C GLY A 256 -9.68 -8.81 50.20
N ILE A 257 -9.31 -9.91 49.56
CA ILE A 257 -10.10 -11.16 49.56
C ILE A 257 -10.23 -11.74 50.97
N LYS A 258 -9.15 -11.77 51.76
CA LYS A 258 -9.19 -12.24 53.15
C LYS A 258 -10.17 -11.44 54.00
N ASN A 259 -10.18 -10.12 53.83
CA ASN A 259 -11.08 -9.22 54.57
C ASN A 259 -12.55 -9.43 54.17
N ALA A 260 -12.83 -9.59 52.87
CA ALA A 260 -14.19 -9.84 52.38
C ALA A 260 -14.77 -11.17 52.89
N VAL A 261 -13.95 -12.23 52.91
CA VAL A 261 -14.35 -13.54 53.47
C VAL A 261 -14.66 -13.45 54.97
N SER A 262 -13.89 -12.65 55.71
CA SER A 262 -14.15 -12.41 57.14
C SER A 262 -15.49 -11.69 57.36
N LEU A 263 -15.79 -10.69 56.53
CA LEU A 263 -17.05 -9.94 56.56
C LEU A 263 -18.26 -10.83 56.24
N GLN A 264 -18.14 -11.67 55.22
CA GLN A 264 -19.19 -12.63 54.84
C GLN A 264 -19.52 -13.57 56.00
N ARG A 265 -18.51 -14.10 56.69
CA ARG A 265 -18.70 -14.99 57.84
C ARG A 265 -19.40 -14.29 59.01
N MET A 266 -19.07 -13.02 59.26
CA MET A 266 -19.74 -12.22 60.29
C MET A 266 -21.23 -11.98 59.96
N LEU A 267 -21.54 -11.63 58.71
CA LEU A 267 -22.90 -11.46 58.21
C LEU A 267 -23.73 -12.75 58.32
N GLU A 268 -23.14 -13.90 57.96
CA GLU A 268 -23.81 -15.20 58.08
C GLU A 268 -24.14 -15.55 59.53
N THR A 269 -23.24 -15.22 60.46
CA THR A 269 -23.44 -15.44 61.89
C THR A 269 -24.57 -14.55 62.43
N MET A 270 -24.61 -13.27 62.05
CA MET A 270 -25.71 -12.37 62.40
C MET A 270 -27.07 -12.84 61.85
N MET A 271 -27.13 -13.28 60.60
CA MET A 271 -28.37 -13.80 60.02
C MET A 271 -28.88 -15.03 60.78
N ARG A 272 -27.98 -15.92 61.20
CA ARG A 272 -28.32 -17.11 61.97
C ARG A 272 -28.88 -16.77 63.35
N ASP A 273 -28.29 -15.79 64.04
CA ASP A 273 -28.78 -15.33 65.35
C ASP A 273 -30.16 -14.66 65.25
N VAL A 274 -30.41 -13.85 64.21
CA VAL A 274 -31.71 -13.23 63.97
C VAL A 274 -32.79 -14.29 63.70
N MET A 275 -32.48 -15.30 62.89
CA MET A 275 -33.41 -16.40 62.63
C MET A 275 -33.73 -17.23 63.88
N ASN A 276 -32.74 -17.49 64.73
CA ASN A 276 -32.95 -18.19 65.99
C ASN A 276 -33.79 -17.36 66.97
N GLY A 277 -33.57 -16.04 67.05
CA GLY A 277 -34.36 -15.15 67.92
C GLY A 277 -35.85 -15.04 67.52
N GLN A 278 -36.18 -15.21 66.24
CA GLN A 278 -37.58 -15.21 65.80
C GLN A 278 -38.36 -16.45 66.24
N ALA A 279 -37.70 -17.59 66.45
CA ALA A 279 -38.35 -18.81 66.95
C ALA A 279 -38.82 -18.67 68.41
N GLU A 280 -38.04 -17.99 69.26
CA GLU A 280 -38.43 -17.68 70.66
C GLU A 280 -39.55 -16.62 70.74
N ALA A 281 -39.57 -15.65 69.82
CA ALA A 281 -40.63 -14.64 69.77
C ALA A 281 -41.98 -15.23 69.31
N ALA A 282 -41.97 -16.20 68.39
CA ALA A 282 -43.18 -16.86 67.92
C ALA A 282 -43.87 -17.70 69.02
N SER A 283 -43.11 -18.41 69.86
CA SER A 283 -43.70 -19.19 70.95
C SER A 283 -44.30 -18.33 72.06
N ALA A 284 -43.70 -17.16 72.34
CA ALA A 284 -44.25 -16.20 73.30
C ALA A 284 -45.56 -15.55 72.82
N HIS A 285 -45.71 -15.37 71.51
CA HIS A 285 -46.92 -14.82 70.90
C HIS A 285 -48.12 -15.78 70.97
N GLU A 286 -47.88 -17.07 70.71
CA GLU A 286 -48.89 -18.13 70.84
C GLU A 286 -49.46 -18.21 72.26
N HIS A 287 -48.59 -18.17 73.28
CA HIS A 287 -49.03 -18.23 74.68
C HIS A 287 -49.88 -17.02 75.08
N SER A 288 -49.52 -15.82 74.61
CA SER A 288 -50.25 -14.58 74.93
C SER A 288 -51.63 -14.55 74.27
N LEU A 289 -51.77 -15.06 73.05
CA LEU A 289 -53.06 -15.15 72.35
C LEU A 289 -54.01 -16.15 73.03
N GLN A 290 -53.51 -17.29 73.50
CA GLN A 290 -54.34 -18.25 74.26
C GLN A 290 -54.87 -17.66 75.57
N VAL A 291 -54.05 -16.89 76.29
CA VAL A 291 -54.48 -16.24 77.55
C VAL A 291 -55.53 -15.16 77.26
N MET A 292 -55.37 -14.38 76.19
CA MET A 292 -56.35 -13.36 75.79
C MET A 292 -57.68 -13.99 75.36
N SER A 293 -57.65 -15.07 74.59
CA SER A 293 -58.86 -15.77 74.14
C SER A 293 -59.67 -16.32 75.32
N ARG A 294 -59.01 -16.96 76.30
CA ARG A 294 -59.70 -17.46 77.50
C ARG A 294 -60.32 -16.34 78.34
N ARG A 295 -59.66 -15.19 78.39
CA ARG A 295 -60.17 -14.03 79.15
C ARG A 295 -61.41 -13.43 78.48
N ALA A 296 -61.42 -13.35 77.14
CA ALA A 296 -62.57 -12.85 76.39
C ALA A 296 -63.81 -13.75 76.52
N GLU A 297 -63.63 -15.09 76.52
CA GLU A 297 -64.74 -16.03 76.75
C GLU A 297 -65.38 -15.84 78.13
N SER A 298 -64.55 -15.72 79.18
CA SER A 298 -65.02 -15.48 80.55
C SER A 298 -65.78 -14.16 80.70
N GLU A 299 -65.29 -13.08 80.08
CA GLU A 299 -65.98 -11.78 80.15
C GLU A 299 -67.31 -11.80 79.40
N MET A 300 -67.41 -12.50 78.26
CA MET A 300 -68.67 -12.63 77.52
C MET A 300 -69.72 -13.44 78.30
N GLU A 301 -69.30 -14.50 79.02
CA GLU A 301 -70.19 -15.28 79.87
C GLU A 301 -70.79 -14.43 81.00
N THR A 302 -69.97 -13.59 81.64
CA THR A 302 -70.45 -12.65 82.66
C THR A 302 -71.39 -11.59 82.09
N ALA A 303 -71.12 -11.07 80.89
CA ALA A 303 -72.00 -10.09 80.24
C ALA A 303 -73.36 -10.69 79.86
N MET A 304 -73.39 -11.93 79.34
CA MET A 304 -74.63 -12.63 79.03
C MET A 304 -75.49 -12.88 80.27
N ALA A 305 -74.87 -13.23 81.41
CA ALA A 305 -75.57 -13.41 82.68
C ALA A 305 -76.25 -12.11 83.14
N VAL A 306 -75.58 -10.96 83.01
CA VAL A 306 -76.13 -9.64 83.36
C VAL A 306 -77.30 -9.26 82.44
N VAL A 307 -77.19 -9.52 81.14
CA VAL A 307 -78.28 -9.26 80.18
C VAL A 307 -79.49 -10.15 80.47
N ALA A 308 -79.30 -11.43 80.76
CA ALA A 308 -80.38 -12.34 81.12
C ALA A 308 -81.12 -11.89 82.39
N ALA A 309 -80.38 -11.42 83.40
CA ALA A 309 -80.95 -10.82 84.61
C ALA A 309 -81.72 -9.52 84.33
N ALA A 310 -81.20 -8.66 83.44
CA ALA A 310 -81.88 -7.43 83.04
C ALA A 310 -83.20 -7.71 82.31
N VAL A 311 -83.22 -8.67 81.37
CA VAL A 311 -84.44 -9.06 80.62
C VAL A 311 -85.50 -9.63 81.56
N THR A 312 -85.12 -10.51 82.48
CA THR A 312 -86.07 -11.09 83.47
C THR A 312 -86.63 -10.01 84.40
N SER A 313 -85.80 -9.07 84.87
CA SER A 313 -86.27 -7.95 85.69
C SER A 313 -87.20 -6.99 84.93
N SER A 314 -86.91 -6.71 83.65
CA SER A 314 -87.74 -5.84 82.80
C SER A 314 -89.11 -6.45 82.51
N ALA A 315 -89.18 -7.75 82.27
CA ALA A 315 -90.45 -8.47 82.08
C ALA A 315 -91.33 -8.44 83.36
N ALA A 316 -90.71 -8.58 84.53
CA ALA A 316 -91.42 -8.48 85.81
C ALA A 316 -92.00 -7.07 86.05
N LEU A 317 -91.26 -6.01 85.70
CA LEU A 317 -91.72 -4.63 85.80
C LEU A 317 -92.86 -4.30 84.83
N GLN A 318 -92.81 -4.78 83.57
CA GLN A 318 -93.91 -4.58 82.62
C GLN A 318 -95.23 -5.16 83.14
N ASN A 319 -95.20 -6.36 83.71
CA ASN A 319 -96.40 -6.99 84.28
C ASN A 319 -96.98 -6.19 85.46
N GLN A 320 -96.14 -5.61 86.33
CA GLN A 320 -96.62 -4.74 87.40
C GLN A 320 -97.26 -3.45 86.87
N ILE A 321 -96.66 -2.81 85.87
CA ILE A 321 -97.20 -1.55 85.32
C ILE A 321 -98.57 -1.77 84.66
N VAL A 322 -98.73 -2.84 83.88
CA VAL A 322 -100.02 -3.18 83.24
C VAL A 322 -101.10 -3.47 84.29
N SER A 323 -100.79 -4.26 85.33
CA SER A 323 -101.73 -4.53 86.43
C SER A 323 -102.16 -3.25 87.16
N THR A 324 -101.20 -2.35 87.42
CA THR A 324 -101.46 -1.08 88.12
C THR A 324 -102.29 -0.10 87.28
N LEU A 325 -102.04 -0.04 85.96
CA LEU A 325 -102.82 0.78 85.03
C LEU A 325 -104.24 0.28 84.87
N ILE A 326 -104.45 -1.04 84.77
CA ILE A 326 -105.80 -1.64 84.71
C ILE A 326 -106.58 -1.33 85.99
N MET A 327 -105.95 -1.48 87.16
CA MET A 327 -106.55 -1.12 88.45
C MET A 327 -106.92 0.36 88.53
N ARG A 328 -106.05 1.27 88.05
CA ARG A 328 -106.35 2.71 88.00
C ARG A 328 -107.52 3.02 87.05
N PHE A 329 -107.55 2.43 85.86
CA PHE A 329 -108.62 2.65 84.89
C PHE A 329 -109.99 2.20 85.43
N CYS A 330 -110.07 1.01 86.05
CA CYS A 330 -111.30 0.55 86.70
C CYS A 330 -111.75 1.50 87.81
N LYS A 331 -110.81 2.05 88.60
CA LYS A 331 -111.11 2.99 89.68
C LYS A 331 -111.68 4.31 89.13
N THR A 332 -111.12 4.84 88.04
CA THR A 332 -111.59 6.08 87.42
C THR A 332 -112.99 5.93 86.80
N ILE A 333 -113.23 4.83 86.08
CA ILE A 333 -114.54 4.53 85.49
C ILE A 333 -115.60 4.38 86.60
N TRP A 334 -115.27 3.69 87.69
CA TRP A 334 -116.17 3.54 88.82
C TRP A 334 -116.51 4.90 89.48
N SER A 335 -115.53 5.80 89.63
CA SER A 335 -115.77 7.14 90.16
C SER A 335 -116.61 8.06 89.26
N MET A 336 -116.52 7.91 87.93
CA MET A 336 -117.39 8.64 86.99
C MET A 336 -118.83 8.15 87.05
N ALA A 337 -119.05 6.82 87.10
CA ALA A 337 -120.39 6.25 87.23
C ALA A 337 -121.07 6.60 88.57
N TYR A 338 -120.29 6.69 89.66
CA TYR A 338 -120.82 7.04 90.98
C TYR A 338 -121.22 8.52 91.08
N ASN A 339 -120.45 9.43 90.48
CA ASN A 339 -120.78 10.85 90.52
C ASN A 339 -121.92 11.21 89.59
N ASP A 340 -122.07 10.55 88.43
CA ASP A 340 -123.20 10.81 87.53
C ASP A 340 -124.56 10.41 88.17
N TRP A 341 -124.54 9.40 89.04
CA TRP A 341 -125.68 9.07 89.91
C TRP A 341 -125.97 10.16 90.96
N SER A 342 -124.94 10.88 91.42
CA SER A 342 -125.08 11.98 92.39
C SER A 342 -125.63 13.27 91.77
N THR A 343 -125.41 13.49 90.46
CA THR A 343 -125.98 14.61 89.70
C THR A 343 -127.51 14.51 89.56
N SER A 344 -128.11 13.35 89.83
CA SER A 344 -129.57 13.15 89.67
C SER A 344 -130.39 13.42 90.94
N ARG A 345 -129.77 13.69 92.11
CA ARG A 345 -130.48 13.67 93.41
C ARG A 345 -130.57 15.01 94.17
N ARG A 346 -130.14 16.13 93.60
CA ARG A 346 -130.18 17.45 94.29
C ARG A 346 -130.91 18.57 93.53
N VAL A 347 -131.69 18.20 92.51
CA VAL A 347 -132.82 18.98 92.02
C VAL A 347 -134.05 18.53 92.82
N SER A 348 -134.36 19.19 93.94
CA SER A 348 -135.68 19.31 94.60
C SER A 348 -135.57 20.16 95.85
#